data_AF-A0A6L8CU12-F1
#
_entry.id   AF-A0A6L8CU12-F1
#
_cell.length_a   1.000
_cell.length_b   1.000
_cell.length_c   1.000
_cell.angle_alpha   90.00
_cell.angle_beta   90.00
_cell.angle_gamma   90.00
#
_symmetry.space_group_name_H-M   'P 1'
#
loop_
_entity.id
_entity.type
_entity.pdbx_description
1 polymer ?
#
loop_
_entity_poly.entity_id
_entity_poly.type
_entity_poly.pdbx_seq_one_letter_code
_entity_poly.pdbx_strand_id
1 'polypeptide(L)'
;MIEPHPSQPRVDGEPVFDAPWQARTFAMAVHLHEAGLFTWGEWSERLARQIAARERLRPIAGSDDYYRVWQDTLEALVAERAGT
;
A
#
# COMPACT_ATOMS: atom_id res chain seq x y z
N MET A 1 10.52 -8.19 -14.87
CA MET A 1 11.33 -7.05 -14.40
C MET A 1 10.31 -6.05 -13.87
N ILE A 2 10.11 -6.01 -12.54
CA ILE A 2 9.06 -5.16 -11.96
C ILE A 2 9.54 -3.71 -12.08
N GLU A 3 8.82 -2.87 -12.82
CA GLU A 3 9.15 -1.45 -12.92
C GLU A 3 8.95 -0.75 -11.56
N PRO A 4 9.93 0.05 -11.10
CA PRO A 4 9.88 0.67 -9.78
C PRO A 4 8.86 1.83 -9.71
N HIS A 5 8.00 1.81 -8.69
CA HIS A 5 6.96 2.81 -8.46
C HIS A 5 7.50 4.06 -7.71
N PRO A 6 7.12 5.30 -8.09
CA PRO A 6 7.69 6.55 -7.57
C PRO A 6 7.46 6.87 -6.08
N SER A 7 6.81 5.99 -5.32
CA SER A 7 6.43 6.22 -3.91
C SER A 7 7.20 5.36 -2.90
N GLN A 8 8.21 4.62 -3.35
CA GLN A 8 9.01 3.76 -2.47
C GLN A 8 10.10 4.55 -1.72
N PRO A 9 10.24 4.37 -0.39
CA PRO A 9 11.42 4.81 0.34
C PRO A 9 12.67 4.09 -0.19
N ARG A 10 13.75 4.83 -0.51
CA ARG A 10 14.98 4.29 -1.10
C ARG A 10 16.19 4.63 -0.24
N VAL A 11 17.10 3.67 -0.11
CA VAL A 11 18.52 3.94 0.18
C VAL A 11 19.31 3.30 -0.97
N ASP A 12 20.16 4.08 -1.63
CA ASP A 12 20.96 3.65 -2.79
C ASP A 12 20.18 2.98 -3.94
N GLY A 13 18.89 3.29 -4.08
CA GLY A 13 18.07 2.85 -5.20
C GLY A 13 17.30 1.55 -4.96
N GLU A 14 17.53 0.83 -3.87
CA GLU A 14 16.78 -0.37 -3.49
C GLU A 14 15.61 -0.06 -2.55
N PRO A 15 14.47 -0.76 -2.68
CA PRO A 15 13.38 -0.68 -1.72
C PRO A 15 13.84 -1.29 -0.39
N VAL A 16 14.15 -0.43 0.58
CA VAL A 16 14.49 -0.84 1.94
C VAL A 16 13.19 -0.91 2.74
N PHE A 17 12.84 -2.12 3.17
CA PHE A 17 11.73 -2.35 4.09
C PHE A 17 12.29 -2.54 5.50
N ASP A 18 11.73 -1.86 6.49
CA ASP A 18 12.18 -1.95 7.88
C ASP A 18 11.81 -3.31 8.51
N ALA A 19 10.84 -4.01 7.93
CA ALA A 19 10.44 -5.34 8.35
C ALA A 19 9.96 -6.23 7.18
N PRO A 20 10.14 -7.56 7.27
CA PRO A 20 9.72 -8.49 6.20
C PRO A 20 8.23 -8.44 5.87
N TRP A 21 7.38 -8.04 6.82
CA TRP A 21 5.94 -7.93 6.57
C TRP A 21 5.60 -6.77 5.64
N GLN A 22 6.36 -5.66 5.66
CA GLN A 22 6.14 -4.51 4.78
C GLN A 22 6.39 -4.90 3.32
N ALA A 23 7.45 -5.67 3.07
CA ALA A 23 7.76 -6.21 1.74
C ALA A 23 6.63 -7.12 1.21
N ARG A 24 6.05 -7.95 2.10
CA ARG A 24 4.90 -8.79 1.74
C ARG A 24 3.67 -7.96 1.40
N THR A 25 3.35 -6.92 2.17
CA THR A 25 2.25 -6.00 1.87
C THR A 25 2.43 -5.33 0.52
N PHE A 26 3.63 -4.82 0.23
CA PHE A 26 3.95 -4.24 -1.07
C PHE A 26 3.78 -5.26 -2.21
N ALA A 27 4.34 -6.46 -2.06
CA ALA A 27 4.24 -7.51 -3.07
C ALA A 27 2.79 -7.92 -3.35
N MET A 28 1.93 -7.98 -2.32
CA MET A 28 0.49 -8.23 -2.51
C MET A 28 -0.19 -7.11 -3.30
N ALA A 29 0.13 -5.84 -3.03
CA ALA A 29 -0.43 -4.73 -3.78
C ALA A 29 -0.07 -4.80 -5.26
N VAL A 30 1.20 -5.06 -5.58
CA VAL A 30 1.67 -5.22 -6.96
C VAL A 30 0.98 -6.40 -7.64
N HIS A 31 0.93 -7.56 -6.98
CA HIS A 31 0.33 -8.76 -7.56
C HIS A 31 -1.17 -8.59 -7.86
N LEU A 32 -1.93 -7.95 -6.96
CA LEU A 32 -3.36 -7.72 -7.15
C LEU A 32 -3.64 -6.68 -8.24
N HIS A 33 -2.78 -5.67 -8.38
CA HIS A 33 -2.82 -4.74 -9.51
C HIS A 33 -2.53 -5.47 -10.84
N GLU A 34 -1.48 -6.28 -10.90
CA GLU A 34 -1.13 -7.06 -12.10
C GLU A 34 -2.24 -8.05 -12.49
N ALA A 35 -2.97 -8.58 -11.49
CA ALA A 35 -4.15 -9.40 -11.70
C ALA A 35 -5.40 -8.61 -12.16
N GLY A 36 -5.32 -7.28 -12.25
CA GLY A 36 -6.41 -6.41 -12.72
C GLY A 36 -7.51 -6.18 -11.68
N LEU A 37 -7.28 -6.48 -10.40
CA LEU A 37 -8.30 -6.31 -9.35
C LEU A 37 -8.62 -4.83 -9.08
N PHE A 38 -7.62 -3.97 -9.27
CA PHE A 38 -7.72 -2.53 -9.20
C PHE A 38 -6.64 -1.88 -10.08
N THR A 39 -6.84 -0.61 -10.43
CA THR A 39 -5.83 0.22 -11.10
C THR A 39 -4.98 1.02 -10.09
N TRP A 40 -3.77 1.44 -10.47
CA TRP A 40 -2.95 2.32 -9.62
C TRP A 40 -3.63 3.65 -9.28
N GLY A 41 -4.53 4.15 -10.13
CA GLY A 41 -5.34 5.34 -9.83
C GLY A 41 -6.30 5.09 -8.67
N GLU A 42 -7.11 4.03 -8.75
CA GLU A 42 -8.02 3.64 -7.67
C GLU A 42 -7.28 3.36 -6.36
N TRP A 43 -6.12 2.70 -6.44
CA TRP A 43 -5.23 2.44 -5.31
C TRP A 43 -4.81 3.75 -4.64
N SER A 44 -4.25 4.68 -5.41
CA SER A 44 -3.72 5.94 -4.90
C SER A 44 -4.81 6.79 -4.24
N GLU A 45 -6.00 6.85 -4.84
CA GLU A 45 -7.15 7.57 -4.28
C GLU A 45 -7.66 6.95 -2.97
N ARG A 46 -7.74 5.62 -2.88
CA ARG A 46 -8.15 4.94 -1.64
C ARG A 46 -7.09 5.09 -0.54
N LEU A 47 -5.83 4.89 -0.88
CA LEU A 47 -4.72 5.03 0.06
C LEU A 47 -4.65 6.45 0.63
N ALA A 48 -4.76 7.48 -0.22
CA ALA A 48 -4.78 8.87 0.23
C ALA A 48 -5.94 9.17 1.20
N ARG A 49 -7.14 8.61 0.92
CA ARG A 49 -8.29 8.73 1.84
C ARG A 49 -8.03 8.05 3.17
N GLN A 50 -7.45 6.86 3.17
CA GLN A 50 -7.11 6.12 4.40
C GLN A 50 -6.03 6.83 5.21
N ILE A 51 -4.99 7.36 4.56
CA ILE A 51 -3.96 8.19 5.22
C ILE A 51 -4.61 9.40 5.88
N ALA A 52 -5.44 10.16 5.15
CA ALA A 52 -6.11 11.33 5.68
C ALA A 52 -7.04 10.99 6.86
N ALA A 53 -7.75 9.85 6.80
CA ALA A 53 -8.59 9.39 7.90
C ALA A 53 -7.76 8.98 9.13
N ARG A 54 -6.64 8.27 8.91
CA ARG A 54 -5.73 7.85 9.98
C ARG A 54 -5.11 9.05 10.68
N GLU A 55 -4.56 10.00 9.93
CA GLU A 55 -3.93 11.24 10.43
C GLU A 55 -4.87 12.07 11.30
N ARG A 56 -6.17 12.09 11.00
CA ARG A 56 -7.17 12.77 11.84
C ARG A 56 -7.35 12.12 13.22
N LEU A 57 -7.08 10.83 13.35
CA LEU A 57 -7.20 10.07 14.60
C LEU A 57 -5.88 9.99 15.36
N ARG A 58 -4.79 9.75 14.64
CA ARG A 58 -3.42 9.67 15.15
C ARG A 58 -2.44 9.93 14.01
N PRO A 59 -1.38 10.75 14.24
CA PRO A 59 -0.32 10.92 13.27
C PRO A 59 0.30 9.59 12.83
N ILE A 60 0.59 9.43 11.53
CA ILE A 60 1.36 8.30 11.03
C ILE A 60 2.83 8.55 11.37
N ALA A 61 3.40 7.67 12.19
CA ALA A 61 4.78 7.80 12.63
C ALA A 61 5.65 6.67 12.06
N GLY A 62 6.37 6.98 11.00
CA GLY A 62 7.34 6.06 10.39
C GLY A 62 6.73 4.99 9.48
N SER A 63 7.60 4.08 9.03
CA SER A 63 7.28 3.09 7.99
C SER A 63 6.22 2.08 8.44
N ASP A 64 6.27 1.63 9.69
CA ASP A 64 5.32 0.64 10.20
C ASP A 64 3.87 1.13 10.17
N ASP A 65 3.61 2.36 10.62
CA ASP A 65 2.26 2.93 10.56
C ASP A 65 1.81 3.16 9.11
N TYR A 66 2.73 3.57 8.23
CA TYR A 66 2.44 3.77 6.82
C TYR A 66 2.04 2.46 6.12
N TYR A 67 2.80 1.38 6.31
CA TYR A 67 2.49 0.07 5.72
C TYR A 67 1.26 -0.61 6.36
N ARG A 68 0.88 -0.24 7.59
CA ARG A 68 -0.43 -0.64 8.14
C ARG A 68 -1.57 0.01 7.39
N VAL A 69 -1.47 1.30 7.06
CA VAL A 69 -2.49 1.97 6.24
C VAL A 69 -2.56 1.36 4.82
N TRP A 70 -1.43 0.91 4.26
CA TRP A 70 -1.44 0.11 3.03
C TRP A 70 -2.22 -1.18 3.18
N GLN A 71 -1.99 -1.92 4.27
CA GLN A 71 -2.69 -3.16 4.54
C GLN A 71 -4.20 -2.94 4.67
N ASP A 72 -4.63 -1.96 5.46
CA ASP A 72 -6.05 -1.59 5.62
C ASP A 72 -6.69 -1.22 4.26
N THR A 73 -5.91 -0.58 3.38
CA THR A 73 -6.37 -0.23 2.02
C THR A 73 -6.56 -1.47 1.14
N LEU A 74 -5.62 -2.42 1.18
CA LEU A 74 -5.72 -3.69 0.45
C LEU A 74 -6.89 -4.53 0.94
N GLU A 75 -7.05 -4.64 2.25
CA GLU A 75 -8.13 -5.41 2.86
C GLU A 75 -9.50 -4.86 2.45
N ALA A 76 -9.69 -3.53 2.49
CA ALA A 76 -10.92 -2.89 2.02
C ALA A 76 -11.17 -3.15 0.53
N LEU A 77 -10.14 -3.00 -0.31
CA LEU A 77 -10.23 -3.28 -1.75
C LEU A 77 -10.65 -4.73 -2.04
N VAL A 78 -9.99 -5.70 -1.41
CA VAL A 78 -10.29 -7.12 -1.62
C VAL A 78 -11.67 -7.48 -1.09
N ALA A 79 -12.07 -6.96 0.08
CA ALA A 79 -13.40 -7.21 0.65
C ALA A 79 -14.53 -6.70 -0.24
N GLU A 80 -14.39 -5.50 -0.83
CA GLU A 80 -15.36 -4.95 -1.79
C GLU A 80 -15.51 -5.85 -3.03
N ARG A 81 -14.43 -6.48 -3.49
CA ARG A 81 -14.41 -7.30 -4.71
C ARG A 81 -14.84 -8.75 -4.46
N ALA A 82 -14.58 -9.29 -3.27
CA ALA A 82 -15.00 -10.63 -2.87
C ALA A 82 -16.49 -10.73 -2.52
N GLY A 83 -17.14 -9.59 -2.24
CA GLY A 83 -18.58 -9.50 -1.97
C GLY A 83 -19.46 -9.32 -3.22
N THR A 84 -18.90 -9.40 -4.43
CA THR A 84 -19.60 -9.34 -5.72
C THR A 84 -19.63 -10.73 -6.36
#